data_AF-A0A132B5I6-F1
#
_entry.id   AF-A0A132B5I6-F1
#
_cell.length_a   1.000
_cell.length_b   1.000
_cell.length_c   1.000
_cell.angle_alpha   90.00
_cell.angle_beta   90.00
_cell.angle_gamma   90.00
#
_symmetry.space_group_name_H-M   'P 1'
#
loop_
_entity.id
_entity.type
_entity.pdbx_description
1 polymer ?
#
loop_
_entity_poly.entity_id
_entity_poly.type
_entity_poly.pdbx_seq_one_letter_code
_entity_poly.pdbx_strand_id
1 'polypeptide(L)'
;MRSTKRFRYFRASLPSSRWDNSALMMPAVEFNYKAPVARAGGGIRIAPNFPTDTGPINMALATARNSEVPRLLKKSGELTKEDDSILYYHLQSNEPVYVGKDESDEIFNGVWLNESAIQKLPTAWNNMLKLREMLLKRGEGEYRDRSAFEMILAGRDTRNDSFKSPRCYKIGFTVFPLEPETDMLECGMVEPNKVMIEHQELIVDASRLAAAITTEIVEANAPPEVLKMLARRAAIDVPMMIGSEKNIYSTTCQLNFSDGDEASLEIALGDDGTLHVDVHDDIRQWTTLISLSNNVTGYWPGRTLITSHRIYAVMAPFTVLLCKAANPHLSIRPELMVGSDRAPYLPSVSSVPTLDPEEHISARVTAVNYSNEAIMNRSPLLAREHSSILLQKFETNGELPRSPHALPSALMAFGTRKNQFEWLACATAWEKALLARMNDSYVLPSTIEISRLFRWREAGVTHMPDVQRIQKVLDGNEDTPENRQQDEEDEEFAERCREQLSQGCFEDAET
;
A
#
# COMPACT_ATOMS: atom_id res chain seq x y z
N MET A 1 -14.23 -20.50 18.96
CA MET A 1 -14.93 -21.12 17.82
C MET A 1 -14.87 -20.14 16.66
N ARG A 2 -14.23 -20.50 15.54
CA ARG A 2 -14.04 -19.60 14.39
C ARG A 2 -15.34 -19.55 13.57
N SER A 3 -16.05 -18.44 13.65
CA SER A 3 -17.10 -18.10 12.68
C SER A 3 -16.42 -17.75 11.36
N THR A 4 -16.40 -18.70 10.44
CA THR A 4 -16.07 -18.45 9.04
C THR A 4 -17.33 -17.89 8.39
N LYS A 5 -17.49 -16.56 8.40
CA LYS A 5 -18.45 -15.91 7.51
C LYS A 5 -17.98 -16.19 6.08
N ARG A 6 -18.64 -17.14 5.43
CA ARG A 6 -18.41 -17.47 4.01
C ARG A 6 -18.94 -16.32 3.17
N PHE A 7 -18.07 -15.66 2.41
CA PHE A 7 -18.46 -14.78 1.32
C PHE A 7 -19.28 -15.58 0.31
N ARG A 8 -20.59 -15.27 0.19
CA ARG A 8 -21.42 -15.77 -0.91
C ARG A 8 -21.52 -14.67 -1.94
N TYR A 9 -20.95 -14.92 -3.12
CA TYR A 9 -21.21 -14.13 -4.33
C TYR A 9 -22.71 -13.86 -4.48
N PHE A 10 -23.10 -12.59 -4.55
CA PHE A 10 -24.43 -12.22 -5.04
C PHE A 10 -24.52 -12.58 -6.53
N ARG A 11 -25.13 -13.72 -6.84
CA ARG A 11 -25.86 -13.84 -8.11
C ARG A 11 -27.21 -13.16 -7.86
N ALA A 12 -27.30 -11.87 -8.21
CA ALA A 12 -28.61 -11.27 -8.41
C ALA A 12 -29.31 -12.07 -9.53
N SER A 13 -30.19 -12.98 -9.14
CA SER A 13 -31.12 -13.61 -10.07
C SER A 13 -32.21 -12.58 -10.32
N LEU A 14 -32.13 -11.91 -11.47
CA LEU A 14 -33.26 -11.13 -11.97
C LEU A 14 -34.47 -12.07 -12.09
N PRO A 15 -35.65 -11.70 -11.55
CA PRO A 15 -36.82 -12.55 -11.63
C PRO A 15 -37.18 -12.81 -13.10
N SER A 16 -37.27 -14.08 -13.45
CA SER A 16 -37.78 -14.53 -14.74
C SER A 16 -39.29 -14.31 -14.77
N SER A 17 -39.73 -13.12 -15.15
CA SER A 17 -41.09 -12.88 -15.60
C SER A 17 -41.08 -12.23 -16.99
N ARG A 18 -42.00 -12.71 -17.82
CA ARG A 18 -42.16 -12.43 -19.24
C ARG A 18 -42.10 -10.94 -19.56
N TRP A 19 -41.19 -10.55 -20.44
CA TRP A 19 -41.23 -9.25 -21.11
C TRP A 19 -41.57 -9.45 -22.59
N ASP A 20 -42.63 -8.77 -22.98
CA ASP A 20 -43.19 -8.68 -24.32
C ASP A 20 -42.20 -7.95 -25.24
N ASN A 21 -42.03 -8.45 -26.47
CA ASN A 21 -41.06 -7.98 -27.46
C ASN A 21 -41.54 -6.70 -28.16
N SER A 22 -41.65 -5.61 -27.41
CA SER A 22 -41.77 -4.27 -27.99
C SER A 22 -40.64 -3.38 -27.46
N ALA A 23 -39.68 -3.09 -28.34
CA ALA A 23 -38.64 -2.05 -28.27
C ALA A 23 -38.41 -1.37 -26.89
N LEU A 24 -37.96 -2.13 -25.90
CA LEU A 24 -37.32 -1.57 -24.71
C LEU A 24 -35.87 -1.29 -25.09
N MET A 25 -35.54 -0.01 -25.32
CA MET A 25 -34.17 0.43 -25.11
C MET A 25 -33.81 -0.02 -23.69
N MET A 26 -32.89 -0.99 -23.57
CA MET A 26 -32.31 -1.27 -22.26
C MET A 26 -31.81 0.07 -21.72
N PRO A 27 -32.20 0.48 -20.50
CA PRO A 27 -31.67 1.71 -19.94
C PRO A 27 -30.13 1.61 -20.02
N ALA A 28 -29.51 2.65 -20.59
CA ALA A 28 -28.06 2.72 -20.64
C ALA A 28 -27.53 2.45 -19.23
N VAL A 29 -26.64 1.48 -19.09
CA VAL A 29 -26.12 1.10 -17.78
C VAL A 29 -25.37 2.31 -17.21
N GLU A 30 -25.95 2.96 -16.20
CA GLU A 30 -25.32 4.09 -15.52
C GLU A 30 -24.33 3.56 -14.46
N PHE A 31 -23.05 3.86 -14.66
CA PHE A 31 -21.97 3.56 -13.71
C PHE A 31 -21.79 4.73 -12.76
N ASN A 32 -21.16 4.47 -11.60
CA ASN A 32 -20.83 5.49 -10.61
C ASN A 32 -19.86 6.55 -11.14
N TYR A 33 -19.03 6.21 -12.12
CA TYR A 33 -18.16 7.16 -12.79
C TYR A 33 -18.39 7.14 -14.28
N LYS A 34 -18.23 8.32 -14.88
CA LYS A 34 -18.19 8.49 -16.33
C LYS A 34 -16.95 7.80 -16.90
N ALA A 35 -16.99 7.50 -18.19
CA ALA A 35 -15.80 6.99 -18.86
C ALA A 35 -14.65 8.01 -18.75
N PRO A 36 -13.39 7.55 -18.65
CA PRO A 36 -12.25 8.47 -18.61
C PRO A 36 -12.22 9.37 -19.86
N VAL A 37 -11.87 10.64 -19.65
CA VAL A 37 -11.72 11.63 -20.73
C VAL A 37 -10.35 12.27 -20.65
N ALA A 38 -9.77 12.62 -21.80
CA ALA A 38 -8.50 13.34 -21.84
C ALA A 38 -8.61 14.70 -21.11
N ARG A 39 -7.59 15.03 -20.32
CA ARG A 39 -7.49 16.28 -19.57
C ARG A 39 -6.65 17.31 -20.33
N ALA A 40 -7.03 18.59 -20.28
CA ALA A 40 -6.30 19.64 -21.00
C ALA A 40 -4.84 19.80 -20.52
N GLY A 41 -4.62 19.62 -19.21
CA GLY A 41 -3.28 19.61 -18.58
C GLY A 41 -2.48 18.32 -18.77
N GLY A 42 -2.97 17.36 -19.57
CA GLY A 42 -2.38 16.03 -19.71
C GLY A 42 -2.95 15.01 -18.72
N GLY A 43 -2.92 13.75 -19.10
CA GLY A 43 -3.56 12.66 -18.35
C GLY A 43 -5.03 12.48 -18.69
N ILE A 44 -5.71 11.73 -17.80
CA ILE A 44 -7.15 11.46 -17.88
C ILE A 44 -7.87 11.97 -16.65
N ARG A 45 -9.13 12.37 -16.84
CA ARG A 45 -10.06 12.69 -15.76
C ARG A 45 -11.21 11.69 -15.74
N ILE A 46 -11.58 11.25 -14.54
CA ILE A 46 -12.69 10.35 -14.27
C ILE A 46 -13.67 11.09 -13.38
N ALA A 47 -14.81 11.49 -13.94
CA ALA A 47 -15.81 12.25 -13.21
C ALA A 47 -16.86 11.35 -12.56
N PRO A 48 -17.26 11.60 -11.30
CA PRO A 48 -18.37 10.89 -10.69
C PRO A 48 -19.67 11.18 -11.45
N ASN A 49 -20.59 10.21 -11.41
CA ASN A 49 -21.96 10.29 -11.89
C ASN A 49 -22.95 10.31 -10.72
N PHE A 50 -22.46 10.58 -9.51
CA PHE A 50 -23.22 10.73 -8.28
C PHE A 50 -22.88 12.07 -7.60
N PRO A 51 -23.74 12.58 -6.70
CA PRO A 51 -23.40 13.74 -5.87
C PRO A 51 -22.28 13.37 -4.90
N THR A 52 -21.15 14.07 -4.95
CA THR A 52 -19.96 13.79 -4.12
C THR A 52 -20.19 14.10 -2.64
N ASP A 53 -21.09 15.04 -2.34
CA ASP A 53 -21.53 15.45 -1.01
C ASP A 53 -22.38 14.39 -0.28
N THR A 54 -23.16 13.60 -1.03
CA THR A 54 -24.01 12.54 -0.46
C THR A 54 -23.53 11.12 -0.77
N GLY A 55 -22.48 10.98 -1.58
CA GLY A 55 -22.04 9.71 -2.14
C GLY A 55 -23.02 9.13 -3.18
N PRO A 56 -22.80 7.87 -3.62
CA PRO A 56 -23.70 7.22 -4.58
C PRO A 56 -25.13 7.11 -4.03
N ILE A 57 -26.10 7.61 -4.81
CA ILE A 57 -27.54 7.62 -4.46
C ILE A 57 -28.06 6.21 -4.08
N ASN A 58 -27.45 5.15 -4.64
CA ASN A 58 -27.76 3.77 -4.30
C ASN A 58 -26.48 2.98 -4.04
N MET A 59 -26.11 2.87 -2.76
CA MET A 59 -24.91 2.15 -2.31
C MET A 59 -24.92 0.66 -2.72
N ALA A 60 -26.08 0.00 -2.73
CA ALA A 60 -26.19 -1.40 -3.17
C ALA A 60 -25.92 -1.55 -4.68
N LEU A 61 -26.41 -0.62 -5.49
CA LEU A 61 -26.10 -0.59 -6.92
C LEU A 61 -24.63 -0.27 -7.16
N ALA A 62 -24.05 0.65 -6.39
CA ALA A 62 -22.63 0.98 -6.44
C ALA A 62 -21.77 -0.26 -6.16
N THR A 63 -22.05 -0.98 -5.06
CA THR A 63 -21.38 -2.24 -4.72
C THR A 63 -21.53 -3.28 -5.83
N ALA A 64 -22.75 -3.47 -6.35
CA ALA A 64 -23.00 -4.43 -7.41
C ALA A 64 -22.18 -4.12 -8.67
N ARG A 65 -22.11 -2.84 -9.09
CA ARG A 65 -21.37 -2.40 -10.27
C ARG A 65 -19.87 -2.44 -10.07
N ASN A 66 -19.37 -1.99 -8.92
CA ASN A 66 -17.95 -2.06 -8.59
C ASN A 66 -17.47 -3.53 -8.45
N SER A 67 -18.39 -4.48 -8.27
CA SER A 67 -18.14 -5.92 -8.24
C SER A 67 -18.11 -6.60 -9.60
N GLU A 68 -18.52 -5.92 -10.67
CA GLU A 68 -18.56 -6.50 -12.01
C GLU A 68 -17.18 -6.46 -12.66
N VAL A 69 -16.50 -7.61 -12.71
CA VAL A 69 -15.27 -7.78 -13.49
C VAL A 69 -15.58 -8.47 -14.82
N PRO A 70 -15.49 -7.77 -15.96
CA PRO A 70 -15.75 -8.35 -17.27
C PRO A 70 -14.94 -9.61 -17.53
N ARG A 71 -15.58 -10.67 -18.05
CA ARG A 71 -14.88 -11.94 -18.39
C ARG A 71 -13.73 -11.73 -19.38
N LEU A 72 -13.82 -10.72 -20.23
CA LEU A 72 -12.78 -10.41 -21.21
C LEU A 72 -11.47 -9.93 -20.56
N LEU A 73 -11.52 -9.27 -19.39
CA LEU A 73 -10.32 -8.89 -18.63
C LEU A 73 -9.63 -10.10 -17.97
N LYS A 74 -10.35 -11.21 -17.80
CA LYS A 74 -9.84 -12.44 -17.21
C LYS A 74 -9.15 -13.36 -18.20
N LYS A 75 -9.16 -13.05 -19.49
CA LYS A 75 -8.46 -13.81 -20.53
C LYS A 75 -7.05 -13.25 -20.74
N SER A 76 -6.07 -14.12 -20.94
CA SER A 76 -4.69 -13.78 -21.27
C SER A 76 -4.57 -12.97 -22.59
N GLY A 77 -3.64 -12.01 -22.61
CA GLY A 77 -3.32 -11.15 -23.76
C GLY A 77 -3.90 -9.74 -23.72
N GLU A 78 -3.38 -8.89 -24.62
CA GLU A 78 -3.80 -7.49 -24.80
C GLU A 78 -5.25 -7.39 -25.26
N LEU A 79 -5.99 -6.45 -24.67
CA LEU A 79 -7.27 -6.00 -25.21
C LEU A 79 -7.00 -4.87 -26.21
N THR A 80 -7.80 -4.79 -27.28
CA THR A 80 -7.63 -3.75 -28.31
C THR A 80 -8.96 -3.07 -28.65
N LYS A 81 -9.87 -3.78 -29.35
CA LYS A 81 -11.21 -3.27 -29.68
C LYS A 81 -12.28 -3.69 -28.67
N GLU A 82 -11.94 -4.68 -27.85
CA GLU A 82 -12.85 -5.23 -26.86
C GLU A 82 -13.01 -4.31 -25.64
N ASP A 83 -12.05 -3.41 -25.38
CA ASP A 83 -12.09 -2.44 -24.28
C ASP A 83 -13.33 -1.56 -24.36
N ASP A 84 -13.65 -1.06 -25.56
CA ASP A 84 -14.86 -0.26 -25.81
C ASP A 84 -16.15 -1.00 -25.43
N SER A 85 -16.16 -2.34 -25.58
CA SER A 85 -17.33 -3.16 -25.29
C SER A 85 -17.53 -3.43 -23.79
N ILE A 86 -16.44 -3.41 -23.01
CA ILE A 86 -16.46 -3.64 -21.57
C ILE A 86 -16.40 -2.34 -20.77
N LEU A 87 -16.18 -1.20 -21.45
CA LEU A 87 -16.09 0.14 -20.88
C LEU A 87 -15.00 0.27 -19.81
N TYR A 88 -13.90 -0.46 -19.99
CA TYR A 88 -12.68 -0.31 -19.19
C TYR A 88 -11.61 0.41 -20.00
N TYR A 89 -10.83 1.23 -19.33
CA TYR A 89 -9.73 1.97 -19.92
C TYR A 89 -8.39 1.35 -19.54
N HIS A 90 -7.58 1.05 -20.56
CA HIS A 90 -6.20 0.61 -20.39
C HIS A 90 -5.30 1.82 -20.12
N LEU A 91 -4.77 1.91 -18.90
CA LEU A 91 -3.86 3.00 -18.54
C LEU A 91 -2.61 3.00 -19.44
N GLN A 92 -2.30 4.17 -19.99
CA GLN A 92 -1.04 4.37 -20.70
C GLN A 92 0.07 4.76 -19.71
N SER A 93 1.31 4.40 -20.04
CA SER A 93 2.45 4.67 -19.14
C SER A 93 2.73 6.18 -19.04
N ASN A 94 2.95 6.67 -17.83
CA ASN A 94 3.06 8.10 -17.47
C ASN A 94 1.79 8.93 -17.74
N GLU A 95 0.62 8.29 -17.85
CA GLU A 95 -0.65 9.00 -17.95
C GLU A 95 -1.24 9.19 -16.55
N PRO A 96 -1.19 10.42 -15.98
CA PRO A 96 -1.74 10.66 -14.65
C PRO A 96 -3.27 10.55 -14.66
N VAL A 97 -3.81 9.96 -13.61
CA VAL A 97 -5.24 9.76 -13.41
C VAL A 97 -5.73 10.77 -12.38
N TYR A 98 -6.71 11.57 -12.78
CA TYR A 98 -7.41 12.50 -11.90
C TYR A 98 -8.86 12.06 -11.73
N VAL A 99 -9.39 12.17 -10.52
CA VAL A 99 -10.79 11.88 -10.20
C VAL A 99 -11.43 13.16 -9.69
N GLY A 100 -12.62 13.52 -10.15
CA GLY A 100 -13.33 14.71 -9.72
C GLY A 100 -14.33 15.24 -10.74
N LYS A 101 -15.23 16.11 -10.30
CA LYS A 101 -16.35 16.60 -11.14
C LYS A 101 -15.87 17.42 -12.32
N ASP A 102 -14.89 18.28 -12.09
CA ASP A 102 -14.25 19.14 -13.08
C ASP A 102 -12.79 19.46 -12.67
N GLU A 103 -12.09 20.26 -13.48
CA GLU A 103 -10.66 20.55 -13.24
C GLU A 103 -10.39 21.36 -11.97
N SER A 104 -11.39 22.03 -11.39
CA SER A 104 -11.23 22.81 -10.16
C SER A 104 -11.28 21.94 -8.90
N ASP A 105 -11.87 20.75 -9.01
CA ASP A 105 -12.15 19.85 -7.89
C ASP A 105 -11.39 18.52 -7.97
N GLU A 106 -10.77 18.20 -9.11
CA GLU A 106 -10.11 16.91 -9.28
C GLU A 106 -8.88 16.72 -8.37
N ILE A 107 -8.63 15.47 -7.99
CA ILE A 107 -7.46 15.06 -7.22
C ILE A 107 -6.70 13.99 -8.00
N PHE A 108 -5.38 14.08 -7.91
CA PHE A 108 -4.49 13.07 -8.44
C PHE A 108 -4.71 11.73 -7.71
N ASN A 109 -5.18 10.74 -8.47
CA ASN A 109 -5.55 9.43 -7.95
C ASN A 109 -4.48 8.36 -8.21
N GLY A 110 -3.61 8.57 -9.20
CA GLY A 110 -2.56 7.62 -9.50
C GLY A 110 -1.92 7.76 -10.89
N VAL A 111 -1.03 6.82 -11.19
CA VAL A 111 -0.37 6.67 -12.49
C VAL A 111 0.12 5.22 -12.65
N TRP A 112 0.16 4.73 -13.88
CA TRP A 112 0.86 3.49 -14.21
C TRP A 112 2.17 3.78 -14.94
N LEU A 113 3.20 3.03 -14.60
CA LEU A 113 4.56 3.18 -15.13
C LEU A 113 5.04 1.84 -15.67
N ASN A 114 5.36 1.82 -16.96
CA ASN A 114 6.04 0.68 -17.61
C ASN A 114 7.57 0.72 -17.41
N GLU A 115 8.27 -0.29 -17.92
CA GLU A 115 9.71 -0.45 -17.70
C GLU A 115 10.53 0.75 -18.18
N SER A 116 10.18 1.33 -19.34
CA SER A 116 10.86 2.51 -19.88
C SER A 116 10.66 3.74 -18.99
N ALA A 117 9.50 3.90 -18.37
CA ALA A 117 9.25 4.97 -17.41
C ALA A 117 10.09 4.78 -16.14
N ILE A 118 10.12 3.57 -15.58
CA ILE A 118 10.91 3.26 -14.39
C ILE A 118 12.41 3.41 -14.65
N GLN A 119 12.92 3.05 -15.83
CA GLN A 119 14.34 3.24 -16.18
C GLN A 119 14.81 4.70 -16.11
N LYS A 120 13.90 5.68 -16.20
CA LYS A 120 14.21 7.11 -16.04
C LYS A 120 14.33 7.53 -14.57
N LEU A 121 13.94 6.65 -13.64
CA LEU A 121 14.01 6.82 -12.19
C LEU A 121 15.11 5.89 -11.65
N PRO A 122 16.37 6.34 -11.61
CA PRO A 122 17.52 5.46 -11.42
C PRO A 122 17.56 4.82 -10.03
N THR A 123 17.02 5.47 -9.00
CA THR A 123 16.98 4.88 -7.65
C THR A 123 15.99 3.73 -7.61
N ALA A 124 14.79 3.92 -8.14
CA ALA A 124 13.72 2.96 -8.23
C ALA A 124 14.14 1.77 -9.10
N TRP A 125 14.64 2.02 -10.32
CA TRP A 125 15.09 0.95 -11.22
C TRP A 125 16.17 0.06 -10.57
N ASN A 126 17.24 0.67 -10.05
CA ASN A 126 18.34 -0.10 -9.45
C ASN A 126 17.91 -0.84 -8.18
N ASN A 127 17.04 -0.24 -7.38
CA ASN A 127 16.55 -0.89 -6.17
C ASN A 127 15.52 -1.99 -6.48
N MET A 128 14.70 -1.84 -7.51
CA MET A 128 13.81 -2.89 -8.00
C MET A 128 14.60 -4.09 -8.51
N LEU A 129 15.73 -3.89 -9.20
CA LEU A 129 16.61 -4.99 -9.63
C LEU A 129 17.12 -5.79 -8.42
N LYS A 130 17.68 -5.10 -7.42
CA LYS A 130 18.21 -5.73 -6.20
C LYS A 130 17.12 -6.42 -5.39
N LEU A 131 15.98 -5.77 -5.23
CA LEU A 131 14.86 -6.33 -4.47
C LEU A 131 14.29 -7.56 -5.18
N ARG A 132 14.16 -7.50 -6.51
CA ARG A 132 13.73 -8.64 -7.32
C ARG A 132 14.66 -9.85 -7.16
N GLU A 133 15.96 -9.65 -7.29
CA GLU A 133 16.98 -10.70 -7.10
C GLU A 133 16.88 -11.32 -5.71
N MET A 134 16.80 -10.48 -4.67
CA MET A 134 16.67 -10.90 -3.28
C MET A 134 15.41 -11.73 -3.02
N LEU A 135 14.24 -11.25 -3.49
CA LEU A 135 12.95 -11.88 -3.22
C LEU A 135 12.74 -13.18 -3.99
N LEU A 136 13.41 -13.38 -5.12
CA LEU A 136 13.22 -14.55 -5.99
C LEU A 136 14.34 -15.58 -5.90
N LYS A 137 15.38 -15.33 -5.11
CA LYS A 137 16.46 -16.28 -4.90
C LYS A 137 15.92 -17.61 -4.36
N ARG A 138 16.32 -18.72 -4.99
CA ARG A 138 15.92 -20.07 -4.58
C ARG A 138 16.42 -20.41 -3.18
N GLY A 139 15.61 -21.18 -2.46
CA GLY A 139 16.03 -21.87 -1.25
C GLY A 139 17.04 -22.98 -1.54
N GLU A 140 17.66 -23.49 -0.48
CA GLU A 140 18.60 -24.61 -0.57
C GLU A 140 17.93 -25.96 -0.32
N GLY A 141 18.57 -27.04 -0.77
CA GLY A 141 18.12 -28.41 -0.50
C GLY A 141 16.68 -28.69 -0.96
N GLU A 142 15.81 -29.01 -0.01
CA GLU A 142 14.41 -29.34 -0.29
C GLU A 142 13.50 -28.12 -0.54
N TYR A 143 14.04 -26.89 -0.42
CA TYR A 143 13.33 -25.63 -0.66
C TYR A 143 13.73 -24.98 -2.00
N ARG A 144 14.37 -25.72 -2.90
CA ARG A 144 14.84 -25.20 -4.21
C ARG A 144 13.74 -24.61 -5.07
N ASP A 145 12.50 -25.06 -4.91
CA ASP A 145 11.33 -24.56 -5.65
C ASP A 145 10.60 -23.43 -4.94
N ARG A 146 11.14 -22.92 -3.82
CA ARG A 146 10.61 -21.79 -3.06
C ARG A 146 11.63 -20.67 -2.96
N SER A 147 11.14 -19.47 -2.67
CA SER A 147 12.01 -18.33 -2.40
C SER A 147 12.64 -18.48 -1.01
N ALA A 148 13.97 -18.35 -0.92
CA ALA A 148 14.67 -18.33 0.36
C ALA A 148 14.15 -17.20 1.26
N PHE A 149 13.84 -16.04 0.68
CA PHE A 149 13.29 -14.90 1.40
C PHE A 149 11.88 -15.16 1.90
N GLU A 150 11.02 -15.76 1.07
CA GLU A 150 9.68 -16.17 1.48
C GLU A 150 9.71 -17.16 2.67
N MET A 151 10.64 -18.11 2.66
CA MET A 151 10.80 -19.05 3.78
C MET A 151 11.18 -18.36 5.09
N ILE A 152 12.01 -17.30 5.03
CA ILE A 152 12.33 -16.46 6.18
C ILE A 152 11.08 -15.78 6.72
N LEU A 153 10.29 -15.16 5.84
CA LEU A 153 9.05 -14.46 6.20
C LEU A 153 8.00 -15.41 6.78
N ALA A 154 7.88 -16.62 6.22
CA ALA A 154 6.94 -17.62 6.69
C ALA A 154 7.31 -18.19 8.06
N GLY A 155 8.61 -18.29 8.37
CA GLY A 155 9.13 -18.82 9.64
C GLY A 155 8.79 -20.29 9.90
N ARG A 156 8.32 -21.02 8.88
CA ARG A 156 7.89 -22.41 8.94
C ARG A 156 7.98 -23.08 7.58
N ASP A 157 7.93 -24.41 7.56
CA ASP A 157 7.86 -25.18 6.32
C ASP A 157 6.48 -24.99 5.66
N THR A 158 6.47 -24.37 4.48
CA THR A 158 5.25 -24.09 3.70
C THR A 158 4.98 -25.14 2.62
N ARG A 159 5.82 -26.17 2.47
CA ARG A 159 5.66 -27.18 1.40
C ARG A 159 4.38 -28.00 1.53
N ASN A 160 3.90 -28.19 2.76
CA ASN A 160 2.67 -28.92 3.06
C ASN A 160 1.48 -27.99 3.34
N ASP A 161 1.63 -26.68 3.12
CA ASP A 161 0.50 -25.77 3.24
C ASP A 161 -0.52 -26.13 2.17
N SER A 162 -1.63 -26.69 2.63
CA SER A 162 -2.75 -27.13 1.79
C SER A 162 -3.54 -25.95 1.18
N PHE A 163 -2.84 -24.89 0.73
CA PHE A 163 -3.41 -23.61 0.30
C PHE A 163 -4.29 -22.93 1.36
N LYS A 164 -4.11 -23.29 2.64
CA LYS A 164 -4.89 -22.72 3.76
C LYS A 164 -4.30 -21.44 4.34
N SER A 165 -3.06 -21.14 4.01
CA SER A 165 -2.34 -19.99 4.55
C SER A 165 -1.98 -19.05 3.41
N PRO A 166 -2.53 -17.82 3.41
CA PRO A 166 -2.17 -16.81 2.44
C PRO A 166 -0.66 -16.55 2.41
N ARG A 167 -0.11 -16.42 1.20
CA ARG A 167 1.30 -16.11 0.92
C ARG A 167 1.50 -14.59 0.79
N CYS A 168 0.91 -13.87 1.75
CA CYS A 168 0.99 -12.43 1.92
C CYS A 168 1.75 -12.15 3.21
N TYR A 169 2.91 -11.50 3.11
CA TYR A 169 3.78 -11.25 4.26
C TYR A 169 4.03 -9.76 4.43
N LYS A 170 3.75 -9.23 5.63
CA LYS A 170 3.93 -7.81 5.93
C LYS A 170 5.29 -7.57 6.59
N ILE A 171 5.93 -6.47 6.25
CA ILE A 171 7.10 -5.89 6.93
C ILE A 171 6.87 -4.39 7.14
N GLY A 172 7.44 -3.80 8.18
CA GLY A 172 7.18 -2.40 8.57
C GLY A 172 6.21 -2.30 9.75
N PHE A 173 5.36 -1.27 9.74
CA PHE A 173 4.48 -0.89 10.85
C PHE A 173 3.00 -1.07 10.52
N THR A 174 2.30 -1.82 11.37
CA THR A 174 0.87 -2.11 11.25
C THR A 174 0.13 -1.77 12.54
N VAL A 175 -1.19 -1.69 12.44
CA VAL A 175 -2.08 -1.66 13.60
C VAL A 175 -2.51 -3.08 13.99
N PHE A 176 -2.74 -3.29 15.27
CA PHE A 176 -3.25 -4.53 15.85
C PHE A 176 -4.42 -4.21 16.77
N PRO A 177 -5.49 -5.02 16.78
CA PRO A 177 -6.49 -4.94 17.84
C PRO A 177 -5.84 -5.40 19.16
N LEU A 178 -5.98 -4.60 20.21
CA LEU A 178 -5.48 -4.90 21.56
C LEU A 178 -6.13 -6.17 22.12
N GLU A 179 -7.44 -6.30 21.93
CA GLU A 179 -8.21 -7.48 22.26
C GLU A 179 -9.17 -7.81 21.10
N PRO A 180 -9.47 -9.10 20.83
CA PRO A 180 -10.33 -9.49 19.71
C PRO A 180 -11.75 -8.90 19.71
N GLU A 181 -12.17 -8.30 20.83
CA GLU A 181 -13.51 -7.78 21.08
C GLU A 181 -13.52 -6.27 21.42
N THR A 182 -12.40 -5.56 21.29
CA THR A 182 -12.33 -4.10 21.54
C THR A 182 -11.97 -3.33 20.28
N ASP A 183 -12.49 -2.11 20.18
CA ASP A 183 -12.12 -1.13 19.14
C ASP A 183 -10.77 -0.45 19.43
N MET A 184 -10.06 -0.88 20.47
CA MET A 184 -8.77 -0.29 20.82
C MET A 184 -7.67 -0.84 19.91
N LEU A 185 -6.92 0.06 19.29
CA LEU A 185 -5.84 -0.26 18.36
C LEU A 185 -4.48 0.06 18.99
N GLU A 186 -3.55 -0.87 18.85
CA GLU A 186 -2.12 -0.66 19.03
C GLU A 186 -1.46 -0.43 17.66
N CYS A 187 -0.38 0.35 17.61
CA CYS A 187 0.51 0.34 16.44
C CYS A 187 1.89 -0.19 16.81
N GLY A 188 2.51 -0.90 15.89
CA GLY A 188 3.85 -1.40 16.09
C GLY A 188 4.39 -2.09 14.85
N MET A 189 5.61 -2.59 14.98
CA MET A 189 6.19 -3.41 13.93
C MET A 189 5.40 -4.71 13.78
N VAL A 190 5.26 -5.20 12.54
CA VAL A 190 4.75 -6.54 12.25
C VAL A 190 5.47 -7.59 13.09
N GLU A 191 4.73 -8.48 13.75
CA GLU A 191 5.32 -9.47 14.67
C GLU A 191 6.34 -10.36 13.93
N PRO A 192 7.63 -10.34 14.33
CA PRO A 192 8.65 -11.10 13.65
C PRO A 192 8.67 -12.54 14.18
N ASN A 193 8.81 -13.49 13.26
CA ASN A 193 9.11 -14.87 13.64
C ASN A 193 10.61 -15.04 13.96
N LYS A 194 10.98 -16.17 14.55
CA LYS A 194 12.37 -16.47 14.95
C LYS A 194 13.36 -16.40 13.78
N VAL A 195 12.97 -16.89 12.60
CA VAL A 195 13.81 -16.92 11.39
C VAL A 195 14.03 -15.50 10.87
N MET A 196 13.01 -14.63 10.90
CA MET A 196 13.19 -13.21 10.58
C MET A 196 14.24 -12.54 11.47
N ILE A 197 14.26 -12.85 12.77
CA ILE A 197 15.25 -12.29 13.71
C ILE A 197 16.66 -12.77 13.36
N GLU A 198 16.82 -14.06 13.03
CA GLU A 198 18.10 -14.65 12.61
C GLU A 198 18.62 -14.04 11.30
N HIS A 199 17.71 -13.62 10.41
CA HIS A 199 18.01 -13.04 9.09
C HIS A 199 17.65 -11.56 8.98
N GLN A 200 17.68 -10.82 10.09
CA GLN A 200 17.18 -9.44 10.16
C GLN A 200 17.80 -8.48 9.14
N GLU A 201 19.08 -8.67 8.78
CA GLU A 201 19.78 -7.80 7.82
C GLU A 201 19.14 -7.84 6.43
N LEU A 202 18.66 -9.01 6.01
CA LEU A 202 17.94 -9.16 4.74
C LEU A 202 16.57 -8.45 4.79
N ILE A 203 15.87 -8.54 5.92
CA ILE A 203 14.58 -7.85 6.09
C ILE A 203 14.79 -6.33 6.10
N VAL A 204 15.83 -5.85 6.80
CA VAL A 204 16.24 -4.44 6.81
C VAL A 204 16.50 -3.95 5.39
N ASP A 205 17.28 -4.68 4.59
CA ASP A 205 17.60 -4.28 3.22
C ASP A 205 16.36 -4.28 2.33
N ALA A 206 15.49 -5.29 2.43
CA ALA A 206 14.23 -5.32 1.69
C ALA A 206 13.34 -4.12 2.03
N SER A 207 13.15 -3.82 3.32
CA SER A 207 12.40 -2.65 3.79
C SER A 207 12.97 -1.34 3.23
N ARG A 208 14.29 -1.18 3.23
CA ARG A 208 14.97 0.02 2.71
C ARG A 208 14.80 0.16 1.20
N LEU A 209 14.97 -0.93 0.45
CA LEU A 209 14.80 -0.94 -1.01
C LEU A 209 13.37 -0.58 -1.37
N ALA A 210 12.38 -1.24 -0.76
CA ALA A 210 10.95 -0.98 -0.99
C ALA A 210 10.60 0.49 -0.71
N ALA A 211 11.01 1.02 0.45
CA ALA A 211 10.77 2.41 0.83
C ALA A 211 11.40 3.41 -0.15
N ALA A 212 12.64 3.16 -0.59
CA ALA A 212 13.34 4.03 -1.54
C ALA A 212 12.70 4.01 -2.94
N ILE A 213 12.21 2.86 -3.41
CA ILE A 213 11.47 2.75 -4.67
C ILE A 213 10.19 3.60 -4.58
N THR A 214 9.38 3.40 -3.54
CA THR A 214 8.13 4.16 -3.36
C THR A 214 8.40 5.66 -3.26
N THR A 215 9.43 6.08 -2.51
CA THR A 215 9.76 7.50 -2.36
C THR A 215 10.02 8.16 -3.71
N GLU A 216 10.92 7.61 -4.54
CA GLU A 216 11.23 8.22 -5.84
C GLU A 216 10.04 8.18 -6.81
N ILE A 217 9.23 7.10 -6.78
CA ILE A 217 8.04 6.97 -7.62
C ILE A 217 6.99 8.03 -7.25
N VAL A 218 6.70 8.19 -5.97
CA VAL A 218 5.72 9.17 -5.49
C VAL A 218 6.21 10.59 -5.79
N GLU A 219 7.46 10.91 -5.45
CA GLU A 219 8.02 12.25 -5.66
C GLU A 219 8.11 12.65 -7.15
N ALA A 220 8.30 11.69 -8.04
CA ALA A 220 8.38 11.95 -9.47
C ALA A 220 7.02 12.17 -10.16
N ASN A 221 5.91 11.73 -9.53
CA ASN A 221 4.60 11.66 -10.21
C ASN A 221 3.48 12.41 -9.50
N ALA A 222 3.52 12.51 -8.17
CA ALA A 222 2.48 13.21 -7.43
C ALA A 222 2.62 14.74 -7.54
N PRO A 223 1.52 15.49 -7.39
CA PRO A 223 1.56 16.95 -7.48
C PRO A 223 2.44 17.59 -6.40
N PRO A 224 3.37 18.52 -6.75
CA PRO A 224 4.32 19.09 -5.79
C PRO A 224 3.69 19.78 -4.58
N GLU A 225 2.54 20.41 -4.76
CA GLU A 225 1.78 21.07 -3.69
C GLU A 225 1.26 20.07 -2.66
N VAL A 226 0.75 18.91 -3.12
CA VAL A 226 0.29 17.83 -2.25
C VAL A 226 1.48 17.22 -1.52
N LEU A 227 2.59 16.96 -2.22
CA LEU A 227 3.82 16.45 -1.61
C LEU A 227 4.34 17.38 -0.49
N LYS A 228 4.29 18.69 -0.72
CA LYS A 228 4.70 19.69 0.28
C LYS A 228 3.80 19.67 1.51
N MET A 229 2.48 19.55 1.32
CA MET A 229 1.51 19.43 2.40
C MET A 229 1.72 18.14 3.21
N LEU A 230 1.83 16.99 2.53
CA LEU A 230 2.11 15.70 3.17
C LEU A 230 3.44 15.71 3.95
N ALA A 231 4.49 16.32 3.39
CA ALA A 231 5.78 16.45 4.07
C ALA A 231 5.72 17.33 5.33
N ARG A 232 4.90 18.38 5.32
CA ARG A 232 4.64 19.20 6.51
C ARG A 232 3.89 18.38 7.55
N ARG A 233 2.80 17.70 7.16
CA ARG A 233 2.00 16.88 8.08
C ARG A 233 2.82 15.78 8.72
N ALA A 234 3.60 15.03 7.93
CA ALA A 234 4.49 13.99 8.44
C ALA A 234 5.58 14.53 9.39
N ALA A 235 6.04 15.77 9.21
CA ALA A 235 7.00 16.39 10.12
C ALA A 235 6.39 16.74 11.49
N ILE A 236 5.06 16.92 11.56
CA ILE A 236 4.32 17.29 12.77
C ILE A 236 3.79 16.05 13.47
N ASP A 237 3.18 15.12 12.74
CA ASP A 237 2.53 13.91 13.27
C ASP A 237 3.52 12.80 13.63
N VAL A 238 4.74 12.86 13.09
CA VAL A 238 5.81 11.89 13.36
C VAL A 238 5.34 10.44 13.11
N PRO A 239 4.90 10.11 11.88
CA PRO A 239 4.42 8.76 11.56
C PRO A 239 5.56 7.73 11.62
N MET A 240 5.23 6.49 12.00
CA MET A 240 6.16 5.37 11.91
C MET A 240 6.28 4.90 10.45
N MET A 241 7.43 5.18 9.83
CA MET A 241 7.67 4.92 8.40
C MET A 241 8.63 3.77 8.18
N ILE A 242 8.33 2.92 7.20
CA ILE A 242 9.18 1.77 6.88
C ILE A 242 10.49 2.21 6.20
N GLY A 243 11.59 1.62 6.63
CA GLY A 243 12.86 1.48 5.91
C GLY A 243 13.73 2.73 5.82
N SER A 244 13.27 3.78 5.16
CA SER A 244 14.10 4.90 4.70
C SER A 244 13.83 6.20 5.45
N GLU A 245 14.88 7.00 5.67
CA GLU A 245 14.77 8.34 6.27
C GLU A 245 13.99 9.34 5.41
N LYS A 246 13.97 9.09 4.09
CA LYS A 246 13.26 9.91 3.11
C LYS A 246 11.81 9.47 2.91
N ASN A 247 11.45 8.30 3.43
CA ASN A 247 10.10 7.79 3.25
C ASN A 247 9.16 8.51 4.21
N ILE A 248 8.23 9.24 3.62
CA ILE A 248 7.09 9.85 4.31
C ILE A 248 5.75 9.39 3.70
N TYR A 249 5.77 8.34 2.86
CA TYR A 249 4.62 7.91 2.06
C TYR A 249 4.08 6.51 2.37
N SER A 250 4.84 5.66 3.06
CA SER A 250 4.39 4.31 3.41
C SER A 250 4.81 3.87 4.81
N THR A 251 3.92 3.15 5.46
CA THR A 251 4.13 2.61 6.82
C THR A 251 4.46 1.12 6.79
N THR A 252 3.95 0.40 5.78
CA THR A 252 4.13 -1.05 5.60
C THR A 252 4.41 -1.40 4.13
N CYS A 253 5.14 -2.49 3.95
CA CYS A 253 5.26 -3.22 2.69
C CYS A 253 4.65 -4.62 2.87
N GLN A 254 3.65 -4.96 2.06
CA GLN A 254 3.14 -6.31 1.93
C GLN A 254 3.75 -6.99 0.70
N LEU A 255 4.39 -8.15 0.91
CA LEU A 255 5.00 -8.96 -0.12
C LEU A 255 4.07 -10.12 -0.47
N ASN A 256 3.56 -10.10 -1.69
CA ASN A 256 2.62 -11.08 -2.20
C ASN A 256 3.34 -12.05 -3.14
N PHE A 257 3.38 -13.32 -2.77
CA PHE A 257 3.95 -14.40 -3.57
C PHE A 257 2.83 -15.28 -4.12
N SER A 258 2.90 -15.61 -5.40
CA SER A 258 2.06 -16.65 -6.00
C SER A 258 2.84 -17.41 -7.05
N ASP A 259 2.61 -18.72 -7.16
CA ASP A 259 3.24 -19.52 -8.20
C ASP A 259 2.67 -19.09 -9.57
N GLY A 260 3.48 -19.20 -10.62
CA GLY A 260 3.12 -18.69 -11.96
C GLY A 260 1.89 -19.36 -12.58
N ASP A 261 1.53 -20.56 -12.13
CA ASP A 261 0.49 -21.43 -12.67
C ASP A 261 -0.71 -21.63 -11.73
N GLU A 262 -0.78 -20.91 -10.61
CA GLU A 262 -1.90 -21.02 -9.68
C GLU A 262 -3.27 -20.76 -10.34
N ALA A 263 -4.31 -21.40 -9.83
CA ALA A 263 -5.66 -21.29 -10.40
C ALA A 263 -6.30 -19.90 -10.21
N SER A 264 -6.03 -19.22 -9.08
CA SER A 264 -6.45 -17.84 -8.80
C SER A 264 -5.57 -17.20 -7.74
N LEU A 265 -5.53 -15.86 -7.70
CA LEU A 265 -4.85 -15.14 -6.61
C LEU A 265 -5.58 -15.28 -5.27
N GLU A 266 -6.91 -15.47 -5.27
CA GLU A 266 -7.68 -15.79 -4.05
C GLU A 266 -7.13 -17.04 -3.34
N ILE A 267 -6.67 -18.03 -4.10
CA ILE A 267 -6.08 -19.25 -3.54
C ILE A 267 -4.71 -18.98 -2.91
N ALA A 268 -3.86 -18.16 -3.54
CA ALA A 268 -2.55 -17.81 -2.97
C ALA A 268 -2.64 -16.82 -1.81
N LEU A 269 -3.45 -15.79 -1.99
CA LEU A 269 -3.39 -14.55 -1.22
C LEU A 269 -4.60 -14.39 -0.29
N GLY A 270 -5.58 -15.30 -0.34
CA GLY A 270 -6.81 -15.17 0.43
C GLY A 270 -7.63 -13.96 -0.01
N ASP A 271 -8.15 -13.22 0.96
CA ASP A 271 -9.01 -12.04 0.72
C ASP A 271 -8.28 -10.95 -0.09
N ASP A 272 -6.96 -10.77 0.12
CA ASP A 272 -6.10 -9.84 -0.65
C ASP A 272 -6.00 -10.21 -2.14
N GLY A 273 -6.32 -11.46 -2.49
CA GLY A 273 -6.39 -11.96 -3.87
C GLY A 273 -7.74 -11.76 -4.54
N THR A 274 -8.73 -11.25 -3.81
CA THR A 274 -10.10 -11.02 -4.29
C THR A 274 -10.35 -9.53 -4.57
N LEU A 275 -11.58 -9.17 -4.94
CA LEU A 275 -11.98 -7.78 -4.99
C LEU A 275 -12.18 -7.25 -3.58
N HIS A 276 -11.47 -6.18 -3.23
CA HIS A 276 -11.50 -5.59 -1.90
C HIS A 276 -11.30 -4.07 -1.95
N VAL A 277 -11.40 -3.45 -0.78
CA VAL A 277 -11.02 -2.06 -0.51
C VAL A 277 -10.05 -2.07 0.66
N ASP A 278 -8.94 -1.36 0.54
CA ASP A 278 -8.02 -1.17 1.65
C ASP A 278 -8.52 -0.04 2.54
N VAL A 279 -9.52 -0.36 3.37
CA VAL A 279 -10.31 0.62 4.16
C VAL A 279 -9.49 1.38 5.21
N HIS A 280 -8.29 0.89 5.52
CA HIS A 280 -7.39 1.48 6.50
C HIS A 280 -6.22 2.24 5.86
N ASP A 281 -6.18 2.32 4.53
CA ASP A 281 -5.19 3.13 3.83
C ASP A 281 -5.54 4.62 3.99
N ASP A 282 -4.51 5.44 4.20
CA ASP A 282 -4.63 6.89 4.27
C ASP A 282 -5.11 7.42 2.91
N ILE A 283 -6.36 7.89 2.90
CA ILE A 283 -7.05 8.39 1.72
C ILE A 283 -6.39 9.62 1.11
N ARG A 284 -5.51 10.35 1.84
CA ARG A 284 -4.73 11.47 1.29
C ARG A 284 -3.56 10.99 0.44
N GLN A 285 -3.08 9.78 0.68
CA GLN A 285 -1.87 9.23 0.07
C GLN A 285 -2.20 8.18 -0.99
N TRP A 286 -1.20 7.38 -1.37
CA TRP A 286 -1.27 6.41 -2.44
C TRP A 286 -0.54 5.13 -2.06
N THR A 287 -1.05 4.02 -2.58
CA THR A 287 -0.45 2.70 -2.51
C THR A 287 0.37 2.46 -3.77
N THR A 288 1.60 1.98 -3.61
CA THR A 288 2.53 1.67 -4.70
C THR A 288 2.60 0.16 -4.88
N LEU A 289 2.05 -0.36 -5.97
CA LEU A 289 2.15 -1.77 -6.36
C LEU A 289 3.34 -1.95 -7.29
N ILE A 290 4.39 -2.58 -6.78
CA ILE A 290 5.67 -2.78 -7.46
C ILE A 290 5.72 -4.22 -7.97
N SER A 291 5.66 -4.43 -9.29
CA SER A 291 5.76 -5.77 -9.87
C SER A 291 7.22 -6.19 -10.03
N LEU A 292 7.62 -7.19 -9.26
CA LEU A 292 8.96 -7.77 -9.21
C LEU A 292 8.96 -9.21 -9.75
N SER A 293 7.93 -9.56 -10.52
CA SER A 293 7.67 -10.94 -10.93
C SER A 293 8.77 -11.50 -11.83
N ASN A 294 9.00 -12.81 -11.74
CA ASN A 294 9.76 -13.58 -12.72
C ASN A 294 8.80 -14.55 -13.41
N ASN A 295 8.07 -14.02 -14.39
CA ASN A 295 7.03 -14.77 -15.07
C ASN A 295 7.64 -15.85 -15.96
N VAL A 296 6.98 -17.02 -15.99
CA VAL A 296 7.34 -18.11 -16.89
C VAL A 296 7.17 -17.66 -18.34
N THR A 297 8.10 -18.05 -19.21
CA THR A 297 8.04 -17.76 -20.65
C THR A 297 6.69 -18.22 -21.24
N GLY A 298 6.07 -17.36 -22.04
CA GLY A 298 4.77 -17.65 -22.68
C GLY A 298 3.55 -17.35 -21.80
N TYR A 299 3.73 -16.72 -20.64
CA TYR A 299 2.63 -16.22 -19.83
C TYR A 299 2.35 -14.74 -20.10
N TRP A 300 1.06 -14.39 -20.09
CA TRP A 300 0.61 -13.03 -19.89
C TRP A 300 0.90 -12.62 -18.44
N PRO A 301 1.44 -11.42 -18.16
CA PRO A 301 1.85 -11.01 -16.81
C PRO A 301 0.71 -10.78 -15.81
N GLY A 302 -0.54 -10.75 -16.28
CA GLY A 302 -1.69 -10.37 -15.46
C GLY A 302 -1.93 -8.86 -15.47
N ARG A 303 -2.91 -8.40 -14.69
CA ARG A 303 -3.34 -7.00 -14.66
C ARG A 303 -3.96 -6.66 -13.30
N THR A 304 -3.88 -5.40 -12.89
CA THR A 304 -4.58 -4.88 -11.72
C THR A 304 -5.65 -3.90 -12.17
N LEU A 305 -6.83 -3.97 -11.55
CA LEU A 305 -7.99 -3.17 -11.90
C LEU A 305 -8.38 -2.31 -10.71
N ILE A 306 -8.68 -1.03 -10.96
CA ILE A 306 -9.45 -0.21 -10.03
C ILE A 306 -10.88 -0.20 -10.57
N THR A 307 -11.74 -1.04 -10.02
CA THR A 307 -13.03 -1.38 -10.62
C THR A 307 -14.02 -0.23 -10.57
N SER A 308 -13.98 0.57 -9.50
CA SER A 308 -14.78 1.80 -9.38
C SER A 308 -14.53 2.75 -10.55
N HIS A 309 -13.27 2.99 -10.86
CA HIS A 309 -12.83 3.88 -11.94
C HIS A 309 -12.85 3.24 -13.33
N ARG A 310 -13.07 1.92 -13.41
CA ARG A 310 -13.01 1.12 -14.65
C ARG A 310 -11.70 1.32 -15.41
N ILE A 311 -10.60 1.38 -14.68
CA ILE A 311 -9.26 1.43 -15.25
C ILE A 311 -8.52 0.14 -14.93
N TYR A 312 -7.59 -0.24 -15.78
CA TYR A 312 -6.67 -1.34 -15.49
C TYR A 312 -5.26 -1.05 -15.97
N ALA A 313 -4.31 -1.72 -15.33
CA ALA A 313 -2.89 -1.63 -15.61
C ALA A 313 -2.30 -3.03 -15.79
N VAL A 314 -1.43 -3.21 -16.78
CA VAL A 314 -0.72 -4.48 -16.99
C VAL A 314 0.46 -4.56 -16.01
N MET A 315 0.53 -5.63 -15.22
CA MET A 315 1.48 -5.76 -14.10
C MET A 315 2.70 -6.62 -14.47
N ALA A 316 3.38 -6.25 -15.55
CA ALA A 316 4.58 -6.95 -16.02
C ALA A 316 5.80 -6.74 -15.09
N PRO A 317 6.88 -7.53 -15.23
CA PRO A 317 8.09 -7.29 -14.45
C PRO A 317 8.61 -5.87 -14.65
N PHE A 318 8.94 -5.19 -13.54
CA PHE A 318 9.35 -3.78 -13.51
C PHE A 318 8.31 -2.76 -13.97
N THR A 319 7.03 -3.07 -13.80
CA THR A 319 5.97 -2.07 -13.87
C THR A 319 5.53 -1.66 -12.46
N VAL A 320 5.03 -0.43 -12.33
CA VAL A 320 4.48 0.10 -11.08
C VAL A 320 3.10 0.69 -11.31
N LEU A 321 2.15 0.41 -10.42
CA LEU A 321 0.89 1.13 -10.31
C LEU A 321 0.90 1.93 -9.01
N LEU A 322 0.84 3.26 -9.12
CA LEU A 322 0.54 4.15 -8.00
C LEU A 322 -0.96 4.43 -8.02
N CYS A 323 -1.68 4.15 -6.93
CA CYS A 323 -3.13 4.34 -6.88
C CYS A 323 -3.64 4.59 -5.46
N LYS A 324 -4.81 5.21 -5.31
CA LYS A 324 -5.55 5.20 -4.05
C LYS A 324 -6.26 3.86 -3.85
N ALA A 325 -5.66 2.92 -3.13
CA ALA A 325 -6.18 1.57 -2.88
C ALA A 325 -7.42 1.52 -1.95
N ALA A 326 -7.75 2.65 -1.32
CA ALA A 326 -9.07 2.92 -0.75
C ALA A 326 -10.21 2.88 -1.79
N ASN A 327 -9.91 2.70 -3.08
CA ASN A 327 -10.89 2.37 -4.11
C ASN A 327 -10.99 0.85 -4.31
N PRO A 328 -12.19 0.34 -4.64
CA PRO A 328 -12.39 -1.03 -5.08
C PRO A 328 -11.39 -1.50 -6.13
N HIS A 329 -10.64 -2.56 -5.82
CA HIS A 329 -9.61 -3.05 -6.72
C HIS A 329 -9.37 -4.56 -6.58
N LEU A 330 -8.78 -5.14 -7.62
CA LEU A 330 -8.29 -6.52 -7.59
C LEU A 330 -7.10 -6.71 -8.54
N SER A 331 -6.32 -7.75 -8.29
CA SER A 331 -5.33 -8.23 -9.24
C SER A 331 -5.80 -9.52 -9.92
N ILE A 332 -5.48 -9.66 -11.20
CA ILE A 332 -5.65 -10.88 -11.98
C ILE A 332 -4.26 -11.47 -12.19
N ARG A 333 -4.13 -12.76 -11.90
CA ARG A 333 -2.89 -13.52 -12.02
C ARG A 333 -2.29 -13.52 -13.43
N PRO A 334 -1.00 -13.85 -13.56
CA PRO A 334 -0.43 -14.33 -14.80
C PRO A 334 -1.20 -15.54 -15.34
N GLU A 335 -1.30 -15.64 -16.66
CA GLU A 335 -2.01 -16.73 -17.32
C GLU A 335 -1.28 -17.15 -18.60
N LEU A 336 -1.23 -18.46 -18.84
CA LEU A 336 -0.57 -19.03 -20.02
C LEU A 336 -1.23 -18.49 -21.31
N MET A 337 -0.41 -18.12 -22.30
CA MET A 337 -0.89 -17.62 -23.60
C MET A 337 -1.30 -18.74 -24.57
N VAL A 338 -1.04 -20.01 -24.24
CA VAL A 338 -1.37 -21.15 -25.11
C VAL A 338 -2.87 -21.18 -25.40
N GLY A 339 -3.22 -21.07 -26.68
CA GLY A 339 -4.62 -21.05 -27.13
C GLY A 339 -5.29 -19.67 -27.08
N SER A 340 -4.59 -18.62 -26.63
CA SER A 340 -5.07 -17.24 -26.76
C SER A 340 -4.89 -16.73 -28.19
N ASP A 341 -5.90 -16.04 -28.70
CA ASP A 341 -5.89 -15.34 -29.99
C ASP A 341 -5.41 -13.88 -29.87
N ARG A 342 -5.13 -13.42 -28.65
CA ARG A 342 -4.70 -12.06 -28.35
C ARG A 342 -3.19 -11.91 -28.42
N ALA A 343 -2.75 -10.68 -28.68
CA ALA A 343 -1.33 -10.35 -28.70
C ALA A 343 -0.71 -10.58 -27.30
N PRO A 344 0.52 -11.14 -27.23
CA PRO A 344 1.25 -11.23 -25.98
C PRO A 344 1.70 -9.85 -25.51
N TYR A 345 2.12 -9.76 -24.24
CA TYR A 345 2.70 -8.55 -23.71
C TYR A 345 4.05 -8.29 -24.39
N LEU A 346 4.25 -7.05 -24.84
CA LEU A 346 5.52 -6.59 -25.37
C LEU A 346 6.10 -5.57 -24.38
N PRO A 347 7.24 -5.89 -23.72
CA PRO A 347 7.91 -4.93 -22.85
C PRO A 347 8.22 -3.63 -23.58
N SER A 348 8.15 -2.52 -22.85
CA SER A 348 8.44 -1.20 -23.41
C SER A 348 9.92 -0.95 -23.70
N VAL A 349 10.79 -1.88 -23.30
CA VAL A 349 12.26 -1.83 -23.45
C VAL A 349 12.74 -3.03 -24.24
N SER A 350 13.88 -2.89 -24.92
CA SER A 350 14.44 -3.95 -25.79
C SER A 350 14.79 -5.23 -25.05
N SER A 351 15.10 -5.13 -23.75
CA SER A 351 15.37 -6.28 -22.90
C SER A 351 15.03 -5.94 -21.45
N VAL A 352 14.14 -6.74 -20.87
CA VAL A 352 13.92 -6.77 -19.43
C VAL A 352 14.97 -7.69 -18.81
N PRO A 353 15.69 -7.27 -17.75
CA PRO A 353 16.68 -8.12 -17.10
C PRO A 353 16.11 -9.47 -16.70
N THR A 354 16.72 -10.54 -17.18
CA THR A 354 16.37 -11.93 -16.87
C THR A 354 17.13 -12.39 -15.64
N LEU A 355 16.50 -13.22 -14.81
CA LEU A 355 17.17 -13.91 -13.71
C LEU A 355 17.62 -15.30 -14.18
N ASP A 356 18.71 -15.80 -13.63
CA ASP A 356 19.15 -17.18 -13.86
C ASP A 356 18.10 -18.15 -13.29
N PRO A 357 17.48 -19.02 -14.12
CA PRO A 357 16.47 -19.98 -13.65
C PRO A 357 17.01 -21.03 -12.67
N GLU A 358 18.33 -21.28 -12.66
CA GLU A 358 18.98 -22.19 -11.71
C GLU A 358 19.15 -21.55 -10.32
N GLU A 359 19.26 -20.23 -10.26
CA GLU A 359 19.43 -19.49 -9.00
C GLU A 359 18.14 -18.87 -8.47
N HIS A 360 17.14 -18.64 -9.34
CA HIS A 360 15.92 -17.91 -9.02
C HIS A 360 14.65 -18.68 -9.41
N ILE A 361 13.63 -18.60 -8.58
CA ILE A 361 12.32 -19.19 -8.87
C ILE A 361 11.57 -18.40 -9.95
N SER A 362 10.67 -19.08 -10.65
CA SER A 362 9.63 -18.41 -11.45
C SER A 362 8.39 -18.23 -10.59
N ALA A 363 8.07 -16.98 -10.22
CA ALA A 363 6.93 -16.64 -9.40
C ALA A 363 6.46 -15.22 -9.70
N ARG A 364 5.17 -14.97 -9.43
CA ARG A 364 4.66 -13.61 -9.35
C ARG A 364 5.00 -13.06 -7.97
N VAL A 365 5.66 -11.90 -7.96
CA VAL A 365 5.99 -11.18 -6.74
C VAL A 365 5.55 -9.74 -6.91
N THR A 366 4.73 -9.26 -5.97
CA THR A 366 4.34 -7.86 -5.89
C THR A 366 4.66 -7.34 -4.51
N ALA A 367 5.42 -6.26 -4.43
CA ALA A 367 5.56 -5.48 -3.20
C ALA A 367 4.49 -4.38 -3.21
N VAL A 368 3.64 -4.36 -2.19
CA VAL A 368 2.54 -3.41 -2.02
C VAL A 368 2.91 -2.50 -0.86
N ASN A 369 3.35 -1.29 -1.18
CA ASN A 369 3.72 -0.30 -0.18
C ASN A 369 2.55 0.65 0.03
N TYR A 370 2.02 0.67 1.25
CA TYR A 370 0.84 1.46 1.59
C TYR A 370 1.04 2.20 2.91
N SER A 371 0.22 3.23 3.11
CA SER A 371 0.19 4.07 4.31
C SER A 371 -1.06 3.77 5.11
N ASN A 372 -0.92 3.27 6.33
CA ASN A 372 -2.07 3.09 7.21
C ASN A 372 -2.50 4.42 7.84
N GLU A 373 -3.76 4.84 7.68
CA GLU A 373 -4.26 6.15 8.14
C GLU A 373 -4.04 6.39 9.64
N ALA A 374 -4.30 5.37 10.47
CA ALA A 374 -4.13 5.49 11.91
C ALA A 374 -2.66 5.72 12.29
N ILE A 375 -1.73 5.02 11.62
CA ILE A 375 -0.29 5.20 11.85
C ILE A 375 0.16 6.57 11.34
N MET A 376 -0.28 6.97 10.15
CA MET A 376 0.09 8.27 9.57
C MET A 376 -0.30 9.43 10.48
N ASN A 377 -1.48 9.35 11.10
CA ASN A 377 -2.05 10.45 11.90
C ASN A 377 -1.75 10.39 13.39
N ARG A 378 -1.51 9.20 13.95
CA ARG A 378 -1.54 9.00 15.41
C ARG A 378 -0.40 8.17 15.96
N SER A 379 0.70 7.99 15.20
CA SER A 379 1.83 7.15 15.63
C SER A 379 2.34 7.41 17.06
N PRO A 380 2.67 8.66 17.47
CA PRO A 380 3.14 8.91 18.83
C PRO A 380 2.12 8.51 19.91
N LEU A 381 0.83 8.78 19.66
CA LEU A 381 -0.26 8.43 20.56
C LEU A 381 -0.41 6.91 20.69
N LEU A 382 -0.52 6.22 19.55
CA LEU A 382 -0.72 4.77 19.48
C LEU A 382 0.48 3.98 20.06
N ALA A 383 1.69 4.52 19.96
CA ALA A 383 2.89 3.92 20.54
C ALA A 383 2.99 4.12 22.07
N ARG A 384 2.50 5.27 22.56
CA ARG A 384 2.52 5.65 23.98
C ARG A 384 1.51 4.87 24.79
N GLU A 385 0.29 4.75 24.27
CA GLU A 385 -0.81 4.19 25.06
C GLU A 385 -0.58 2.71 25.34
N HIS A 386 -0.05 1.95 24.38
CA HIS A 386 0.22 0.53 24.59
C HIS A 386 1.40 0.06 23.72
N SER A 387 2.62 0.13 24.28
CA SER A 387 3.81 -0.43 23.62
C SER A 387 3.61 -1.91 23.31
N SER A 388 3.91 -2.33 22.09
CA SER A 388 3.60 -3.68 21.57
C SER A 388 3.86 -4.79 22.58
N ILE A 389 3.04 -5.82 22.52
CA ILE A 389 3.25 -7.11 23.17
C ILE A 389 4.71 -7.64 23.02
N LEU A 390 5.48 -7.27 21.99
CA LEU A 390 6.92 -7.61 21.86
C LEU A 390 7.86 -6.77 22.74
N LEU A 391 7.48 -5.53 23.05
CA LEU A 391 8.18 -4.67 24.02
C LEU A 391 7.84 -5.07 25.47
N GLN A 392 6.69 -5.72 25.68
CA GLN A 392 6.25 -6.21 26.99
C GLN A 392 6.63 -7.69 27.27
N LYS A 393 6.70 -8.58 26.26
CA LYS A 393 6.90 -10.03 26.45
C LYS A 393 8.30 -10.48 26.88
N PHE A 394 9.27 -9.58 27.05
CA PHE A 394 10.60 -9.92 27.57
C PHE A 394 10.80 -9.54 29.05
N GLU A 395 9.73 -9.59 29.85
CA GLU A 395 9.80 -9.49 31.30
C GLU A 395 10.19 -10.83 31.95
N THR A 396 11.48 -11.12 31.97
CA THR A 396 12.08 -12.02 32.97
C THR A 396 13.21 -11.25 33.65
N ASN A 397 12.89 -10.50 34.72
CA ASN A 397 13.76 -10.08 35.85
C ASN A 397 13.44 -8.71 36.49
N GLY A 398 12.30 -8.08 36.22
CA GLY A 398 11.85 -6.92 37.02
C GLY A 398 12.62 -5.61 36.81
N GLU A 399 13.41 -5.51 35.74
CA GLU A 399 13.88 -4.23 35.20
C GLU A 399 13.02 -3.88 33.98
N LEU A 400 12.28 -2.77 34.03
CA LEU A 400 11.56 -2.23 32.88
C LEU A 400 12.54 -2.02 31.70
N PRO A 401 12.26 -2.49 30.48
CA PRO A 401 12.87 -1.91 29.30
C PRO A 401 12.12 -0.60 29.03
N ARG A 402 12.49 0.50 29.71
CA ARG A 402 11.93 1.86 29.44
C ARG A 402 12.41 2.44 28.11
N SER A 403 12.66 1.60 27.12
CA SER A 403 13.43 1.99 25.95
C SER A 403 13.18 1.05 24.77
N PRO A 404 12.53 1.51 23.70
CA PRO A 404 12.57 0.83 22.40
C PRO A 404 13.99 0.68 21.81
N HIS A 405 15.07 1.13 22.48
CA HIS A 405 16.47 0.98 22.04
C HIS A 405 17.03 -0.45 22.13
N ALA A 406 16.30 -1.45 22.62
CA ALA A 406 16.85 -2.78 22.94
C ALA A 406 16.56 -3.91 21.95
N LEU A 407 15.75 -3.70 20.91
CA LEU A 407 15.36 -4.80 20.03
C LEU A 407 15.99 -4.65 18.63
N PRO A 408 16.92 -5.56 18.23
CA PRO A 408 17.39 -5.69 16.85
C PRO A 408 16.23 -5.79 15.85
N SER A 409 15.09 -6.34 16.29
CA SER A 409 13.92 -6.52 15.46
C SER A 409 13.30 -5.20 14.98
N ALA A 410 13.29 -4.12 15.76
CA ALA A 410 12.73 -2.83 15.34
C ALA A 410 13.47 -2.22 14.13
N LEU A 411 14.74 -2.59 13.92
CA LEU A 411 15.49 -2.17 12.73
C LEU A 411 14.90 -2.77 11.46
N MET A 412 14.28 -3.95 11.51
CA MET A 412 13.60 -4.54 10.35
C MET A 412 12.48 -3.65 9.82
N ALA A 413 11.85 -2.84 10.67
CA ALA A 413 10.86 -1.84 10.28
C ALA A 413 11.49 -0.49 9.96
N PHE A 414 12.30 0.08 10.86
CA PHE A 414 12.88 1.42 10.66
C PHE A 414 13.99 1.48 9.60
N GLY A 415 14.58 0.34 9.24
CA GLY A 415 15.69 0.17 8.31
C GLY A 415 17.05 0.68 8.80
N THR A 416 17.10 1.67 9.69
CA THR A 416 18.35 2.19 10.27
C THR A 416 18.18 2.60 11.73
N ARG A 417 19.28 2.59 12.49
CA ARG A 417 19.31 3.15 13.85
C ARG A 417 18.99 4.63 13.85
N LYS A 418 19.53 5.39 12.88
CA LYS A 418 19.22 6.82 12.73
C LYS A 418 17.70 7.05 12.69
N ASN A 419 16.97 6.35 11.83
CA ASN A 419 15.51 6.49 11.70
C ASN A 419 14.78 6.19 13.00
N GLN A 420 15.14 5.08 13.65
CA GLN A 420 14.55 4.69 14.92
C GLN A 420 14.74 5.76 15.99
N PHE A 421 15.97 6.23 16.18
CA PHE A 421 16.30 7.19 17.24
C PHE A 421 15.81 8.61 16.94
N GLU A 422 15.79 9.03 15.67
CA GLU A 422 15.16 10.28 15.26
C GLU A 422 13.65 10.25 15.45
N TRP A 423 12.98 9.15 15.11
CA TRP A 423 11.55 8.98 15.36
C TRP A 423 11.25 9.07 16.86
N LEU A 424 12.03 8.40 17.72
CA LEU A 424 11.84 8.44 19.18
C LEU A 424 12.00 9.84 19.78
N ALA A 425 12.99 10.59 19.30
CA ALA A 425 13.18 11.98 19.73
C ALA A 425 12.01 12.87 19.28
N CYS A 426 11.54 12.71 18.05
CA CYS A 426 10.42 13.47 17.51
C CYS A 426 9.09 13.09 18.21
N ALA A 427 8.83 11.80 18.45
CA ALA A 427 7.65 11.35 19.19
C ALA A 427 7.66 11.89 20.63
N THR A 428 8.83 11.92 21.27
CA THR A 428 8.97 12.58 22.59
C THR A 428 8.68 14.07 22.49
N ALA A 429 9.19 14.77 21.48
CA ALA A 429 8.90 16.19 21.29
C ALA A 429 7.39 16.46 21.12
N TRP A 430 6.73 15.62 20.32
CA TRP A 430 5.28 15.66 20.13
C TRP A 430 4.53 15.53 21.47
N GLU A 431 4.89 14.54 22.30
CA GLU A 431 4.29 14.36 23.62
C GLU A 431 4.51 15.56 24.54
N LYS A 432 5.72 16.15 24.50
CA LYS A 432 6.07 17.31 25.31
C LYS A 432 5.30 18.55 24.88
N ALA A 433 5.12 18.75 23.58
CA ALA A 433 4.30 19.83 23.04
C ALA A 433 2.83 19.68 23.47
N LEU A 434 2.28 18.47 23.38
CA LEU A 434 0.91 18.19 23.83
C LEU A 434 0.72 18.49 25.32
N LEU A 435 1.68 18.07 26.17
CA LEU A 435 1.64 18.37 27.61
C LEU A 435 1.73 19.88 27.89
N ALA A 436 2.54 20.62 27.14
CA ALA A 436 2.64 22.07 27.26
C ALA A 436 1.31 22.77 26.94
N ARG A 437 0.58 22.29 25.92
CA ARG A 437 -0.76 22.81 25.58
C ARG A 437 -1.81 22.54 26.66
N MET A 438 -1.68 21.42 27.38
CA MET A 438 -2.64 21.03 28.42
C MET A 438 -2.32 21.65 29.79
N ASN A 439 -1.11 22.18 29.98
CA ASN A 439 -0.65 22.67 31.27
C ASN A 439 0.31 23.86 31.08
N ASP A 440 -0.19 25.07 31.30
CA ASP A 440 0.56 26.32 31.19
C ASP A 440 1.80 26.41 32.11
N SER A 441 1.86 25.58 33.17
CA SER A 441 3.02 25.52 34.07
C SER A 441 4.10 24.54 33.59
N TYR A 442 3.86 23.80 32.51
CA TYR A 442 4.82 22.86 31.96
C TYR A 442 5.91 23.59 31.15
N VAL A 443 7.16 23.45 31.59
CA VAL A 443 8.31 23.99 30.85
C VAL A 443 8.73 23.00 29.79
N LEU A 444 8.57 23.38 28.53
CA LEU A 444 8.98 22.57 27.39
C LEU A 444 10.52 22.41 27.39
N PRO A 445 11.05 21.18 27.31
CA PRO A 445 12.49 20.96 27.22
C PRO A 445 13.04 21.47 25.88
N SER A 446 14.29 21.91 25.88
CA SER A 446 14.96 22.33 24.64
C SER A 446 15.19 21.14 23.69
N THR A 447 15.27 21.41 22.39
CA THR A 447 15.55 20.39 21.37
C THR A 447 16.88 19.67 21.60
N ILE A 448 17.88 20.36 22.15
CA ILE A 448 19.17 19.78 22.53
C ILE A 448 19.00 18.79 23.69
N GLU A 449 18.16 19.10 24.69
CA GLU A 449 17.88 18.19 25.80
C GLU A 449 17.18 16.93 25.30
N ILE A 450 16.16 17.07 24.45
CA ILE A 450 15.47 15.93 23.84
C ILE A 450 16.46 15.08 23.02
N SER A 451 17.24 15.69 22.12
CA SER A 451 18.23 14.99 21.30
C SER A 451 19.27 14.23 22.14
N ARG A 452 19.68 14.77 23.31
CA ARG A 452 20.62 14.10 24.23
C ARG A 452 20.06 12.85 24.89
N LEU A 453 18.74 12.73 25.04
CA LEU A 453 18.09 11.54 25.61
C LEU A 453 18.18 10.35 24.66
N PHE A 454 18.10 10.60 23.35
CA PHE A 454 18.01 9.57 22.32
C PHE A 454 19.32 9.42 21.52
N ARG A 455 20.46 9.43 22.22
CA ARG A 455 21.77 9.19 21.60
C ARG A 455 21.95 7.71 21.30
N TRP A 456 22.55 7.40 20.15
CA TRP A 456 22.94 6.04 19.80
C TRP A 456 24.42 5.93 19.49
N ARG A 457 24.94 4.70 19.53
CA ARG A 457 26.31 4.38 19.10
C ARG A 457 26.26 3.52 17.85
N GLU A 458 27.07 3.86 16.86
CA GLU A 458 27.21 3.15 15.60
C GLU A 458 28.67 3.21 15.15
N ALA A 459 29.26 2.08 14.80
CA ALA A 459 30.69 1.97 14.45
C ALA A 459 31.64 2.67 15.46
N GLY A 460 31.30 2.66 16.76
CA GLY A 460 32.09 3.31 17.82
C GLY A 460 31.88 4.82 17.95
N VAL A 461 31.12 5.46 17.06
CA VAL A 461 30.79 6.89 17.10
C VAL A 461 29.44 7.08 17.79
N THR A 462 29.34 8.11 18.64
CA THR A 462 28.06 8.52 19.23
C THR A 462 27.39 9.56 18.35
N HIS A 463 26.16 9.27 17.96
CA HIS A 463 25.32 10.11 17.15
C HIS A 463 24.16 10.68 17.97
N MET A 464 23.55 11.74 17.43
CA MET A 464 22.44 12.46 18.05
C MET A 464 21.36 12.71 16.99
N PRO A 465 20.07 12.64 17.36
CA PRO A 465 18.98 13.05 16.48
C PRO A 465 19.10 14.51 16.06
N ASP A 466 18.69 14.82 14.83
CA ASP A 466 18.69 16.18 14.30
C ASP A 466 17.75 17.11 15.09
N VAL A 467 18.33 18.11 15.75
CA VAL A 467 17.61 19.12 16.53
C VAL A 467 16.65 19.95 15.68
N GLN A 468 16.92 20.12 14.37
CA GLN A 468 16.02 20.86 13.48
C GLN A 468 14.73 20.07 13.22
N ARG A 469 14.81 18.74 13.12
CA ARG A 469 13.61 17.89 12.99
C ARG A 469 12.77 17.96 14.26
N ILE A 470 13.41 17.87 15.43
CA ILE A 470 12.74 17.99 16.74
C ILE A 470 12.05 19.36 16.85
N GLN A 471 12.73 20.45 16.45
CA GLN A 471 12.16 21.80 16.49
C GLN A 471 10.89 21.90 15.65
N LYS A 472 10.88 21.35 14.43
CA LYS A 472 9.68 21.35 13.57
C LYS A 472 8.47 20.69 14.22
N VAL A 473 8.69 19.61 14.98
CA VAL A 473 7.61 18.94 15.72
C VAL A 473 7.07 19.86 16.80
N LEU A 474 7.95 20.52 17.57
CA LEU A 474 7.54 21.46 18.61
C LEU A 474 6.75 22.62 18.00
N ASP A 475 7.32 23.31 17.02
CA ASP A 475 6.74 24.47 16.35
C ASP A 475 5.38 24.14 15.72
N GLY A 476 5.28 23.00 15.02
CA GLY A 476 4.05 22.59 14.34
C GLY A 476 2.94 22.14 15.30
N ASN A 477 3.26 21.85 16.55
CA ASN A 477 2.27 21.53 17.58
C ASN A 477 1.95 22.74 18.48
N GLU A 478 2.51 23.92 18.23
CA GLU A 478 2.11 25.16 18.92
C GLU A 478 0.73 25.64 18.44
N ASP A 479 -0.06 26.24 19.34
CA ASP A 479 -1.36 26.82 18.99
C ASP A 479 -1.19 28.22 18.37
N THR A 480 -0.84 28.25 17.09
CA THR A 480 -0.68 29.48 16.29
C THR A 480 -1.77 29.59 15.22
N PRO A 481 -2.14 30.81 14.78
CA PRO A 481 -3.02 30.98 13.62
C PRO A 481 -2.53 30.25 12.37
N GLU A 482 -1.21 30.25 12.14
CA GLU A 482 -0.58 29.61 10.98
C GLU A 482 -0.69 28.08 11.02
N ASN A 483 -0.58 27.45 12.19
CA ASN A 483 -0.76 26.00 12.33
C ASN A 483 -2.23 25.60 12.19
N ARG A 484 -3.16 26.39 12.76
CA ARG A 484 -4.61 26.15 12.60
C ARG A 484 -5.05 26.21 11.14
N GLN A 485 -4.56 27.18 10.38
CA GLN A 485 -4.85 27.25 8.94
C GLN A 485 -4.29 26.01 8.20
N GLN A 486 -3.12 25.50 8.58
CA GLN A 486 -2.56 24.29 7.98
C GLN A 486 -3.38 23.04 8.32
N ASP A 487 -3.90 22.94 9.54
CA ASP A 487 -4.81 21.87 9.94
C ASP A 487 -6.10 21.91 9.10
N GLU A 488 -6.69 23.10 8.91
CA GLU A 488 -7.88 23.31 8.06
C GLU A 488 -7.61 22.92 6.60
N GLU A 489 -6.45 23.30 6.03
CA GLU A 489 -6.06 22.93 4.66
C GLU A 489 -5.89 21.42 4.48
N ASP A 490 -5.31 20.71 5.46
CA ASP A 490 -5.16 19.25 5.42
C ASP A 490 -6.51 18.52 5.58
N GLU A 491 -7.38 19.01 6.46
CA GLU A 491 -8.74 18.48 6.65
C GLU A 491 -9.59 18.64 5.38
N GLU A 492 -9.56 19.81 4.73
CA GLU A 492 -10.25 20.06 3.45
C GLU A 492 -9.73 19.11 2.37
N PHE A 493 -8.42 18.91 2.27
CA PHE A 493 -7.85 17.97 1.31
C PHE A 493 -8.26 16.51 1.59
N ALA A 494 -8.30 16.11 2.87
CA ALA A 494 -8.77 14.78 3.28
C ALA A 494 -10.24 14.58 2.92
N GLU A 495 -11.09 15.57 3.16
CA GLU A 495 -12.51 15.53 2.80
C GLU A 495 -12.69 15.37 1.29
N ARG A 496 -12.02 16.20 0.49
CA ARG A 496 -12.03 16.08 -0.98
C ARG A 496 -11.57 14.70 -1.45
N CYS A 497 -10.55 14.11 -0.81
CA CYS A 497 -10.11 12.75 -1.13
C CYS A 497 -11.18 11.69 -0.79
N ARG A 498 -11.91 11.84 0.32
CA ARG A 498 -13.01 10.93 0.71
C ARG A 498 -14.20 11.02 -0.22
N GLU A 499 -14.57 12.24 -0.63
CA GLU A 499 -15.69 12.50 -1.56
C GLU A 499 -15.54 11.80 -2.91
N GLN A 500 -14.29 11.45 -3.28
CA GLN A 500 -13.99 10.72 -4.51
C GLN A 500 -14.16 9.22 -4.40
N LEU A 501 -14.40 8.67 -3.22
CA LEU A 501 -14.59 7.24 -3.03
C LEU A 501 -16.04 6.86 -3.32
N SER A 502 -16.25 5.96 -4.27
CA SER A 502 -17.60 5.42 -4.53
C SER A 502 -18.04 4.36 -3.54
N GLN A 503 -17.14 3.87 -2.69
CA GLN A 503 -17.41 2.78 -1.77
C GLN A 503 -16.33 2.73 -0.68
N GLY A 504 -16.74 2.67 0.58
CA GLY A 504 -15.84 2.56 1.73
C GLY A 504 -15.52 1.12 2.15
N CYS A 505 -16.39 0.15 1.88
CA CYS A 505 -16.17 -1.28 2.20
C CYS A 505 -17.06 -2.20 1.35
N PHE A 506 -16.72 -3.49 1.27
CA PHE A 506 -17.56 -4.56 0.72
C PHE A 506 -18.21 -5.37 1.86
N GLU A 507 -18.84 -4.72 2.84
CA GLU A 507 -19.67 -5.44 3.82
C GLU A 507 -21.09 -5.62 3.27
N ASP A 508 -21.68 -6.79 3.51
CA ASP A 508 -23.11 -7.00 3.33
C ASP A 508 -23.84 -5.98 4.22
N ALA A 509 -24.73 -5.16 3.65
CA ALA A 509 -25.76 -4.53 4.45
C ALA A 509 -26.49 -5.66 5.17
N GLU A 510 -26.34 -5.76 6.49
CA GLU A 510 -27.12 -6.69 7.29
C GLU A 510 -28.60 -6.44 6.98
N THR A 511 -29.22 -7.38 6.28
CA THR A 511 -30.67 -7.46 6.10
C THR A 511 -31.33 -8.03 7.34
#